data_AF-V2TLB0-F1
#
_entry.id   AF-V2TLB0-F1
#
_cell.length_a   1.000
_cell.length_b   1.000
_cell.length_c   1.000
_cell.angle_alpha   90.00
_cell.angle_beta   90.00
_cell.angle_gamma   90.00
#
_symmetry.space_group_name_H-M   'P 1'
#
loop_
_entity.id
_entity.type
_entity.pdbx_description
1 polymer ?
#
loop_
_entity_poly.entity_id
_entity_poly.type
_entity_poly.pdbx_seq_one_letter_code
_entity_poly.pdbx_strand_id
1 'polypeptide(L)'
;AKGRVERANRTLQDRLIKDMFLEGIHSIAEANAWLPCFIEQFNQKFAKCARNPKNLHRQLIESKIELDDIFTWQEPRKVTKSLTITYDKCIYILESTELNQKLVGQYISFLEYPDGTVAIMHQGRKITYRIFNKLSKLQQHEVVENKRLGAVLSHIQEQHEELEKQNKRSRSKHMPNRKAQQAIIEQRKLNPVLDTLS
;
A
#
# COMPACT_ATOMS: atom_id res chain seq x y z
N ALA A 1 33.14 7.44 -5.31
CA ALA A 1 32.84 6.81 -6.63
C ALA A 1 31.35 6.95 -6.99
N LYS A 2 30.84 8.18 -7.16
CA LYS A 2 29.41 8.46 -7.39
C LYS A 2 29.11 9.05 -8.79
N GLY A 3 30.02 9.84 -9.35
CA GLY A 3 29.77 10.58 -10.60
C GLY A 3 29.72 9.80 -11.92
N ARG A 4 30.11 8.50 -11.96
CA ARG A 4 30.02 7.68 -13.19
C ARG A 4 28.61 7.09 -13.39
N VAL A 5 27.99 6.64 -12.30
CA VAL A 5 26.63 6.08 -12.30
C VAL A 5 25.60 7.18 -12.59
N GLU A 6 25.78 8.36 -12.01
CA GLU A 6 24.87 9.50 -12.22
C GLU A 6 24.79 9.95 -13.69
N ARG A 7 25.91 9.94 -14.42
CA ARG A 7 25.92 10.29 -15.85
C ARG A 7 25.18 9.28 -16.72
N ALA A 8 25.37 7.99 -16.47
CA ALA A 8 24.65 6.94 -17.20
C ALA A 8 23.15 6.98 -16.91
N ASN A 9 22.77 7.20 -15.65
CA ASN A 9 21.37 7.29 -15.24
C ASN A 9 20.64 8.48 -15.89
N ARG A 10 21.29 9.65 -15.97
CA ARG A 10 20.73 10.81 -16.68
C ARG A 10 20.52 10.51 -18.16
N THR A 11 21.52 9.88 -18.80
CA THR A 11 21.40 9.48 -20.21
C THR A 11 20.30 8.45 -20.44
N LEU A 12 20.07 7.53 -19.51
CA LEU A 12 18.97 6.56 -19.55
C LEU A 12 17.61 7.26 -19.45
N GLN A 13 17.44 8.13 -18.45
CA GLN A 13 16.18 8.85 -18.22
C GLN A 13 15.80 9.76 -19.40
N ASP A 14 16.77 10.50 -19.95
CA ASP A 14 16.54 11.40 -21.10
C ASP A 14 16.19 10.63 -22.39
N ARG A 15 16.78 9.44 -22.60
CA ARG A 15 16.54 8.65 -23.82
C ARG A 15 15.30 7.80 -23.74
N LEU A 16 15.02 7.18 -22.59
CA LEU A 16 13.86 6.33 -22.38
C LEU A 16 12.58 7.05 -22.82
N ILE A 17 12.40 8.30 -22.38
CA ILE A 17 11.22 9.10 -22.73
C ILE A 17 11.16 9.36 -24.24
N LYS A 18 12.29 9.73 -24.88
CA LYS A 18 12.34 10.04 -26.31
C LYS A 18 12.06 8.81 -27.18
N ASP A 19 12.64 7.68 -26.81
CA ASP A 19 12.47 6.44 -27.56
C ASP A 19 11.03 5.91 -27.39
N MET A 20 10.41 6.07 -26.20
CA MET A 20 8.98 5.83 -26.03
C MET A 20 8.11 6.72 -26.93
N PHE A 21 8.46 8.01 -27.07
CA PHE A 21 7.74 8.92 -27.98
C PHE A 21 7.90 8.52 -29.46
N LEU A 22 9.09 8.06 -29.88
CA LEU A 22 9.32 7.60 -31.24
C LEU A 22 8.54 6.33 -31.58
N GLU A 23 8.36 5.45 -30.60
CA GLU A 23 7.60 4.20 -30.72
C GLU A 23 6.09 4.41 -30.52
N GLY A 24 5.63 5.65 -30.31
CA GLY A 24 4.21 5.97 -30.15
C GLY A 24 3.58 5.39 -28.88
N ILE A 25 4.38 5.16 -27.84
CA ILE A 25 3.92 4.53 -26.61
C ILE A 25 3.19 5.55 -25.73
N HIS A 26 1.92 5.27 -25.42
CA HIS A 26 1.06 6.19 -24.67
C HIS A 26 0.42 5.55 -23.44
N SER A 27 0.68 4.27 -23.18
CA SER A 27 0.20 3.54 -22.01
C SER A 27 1.31 2.85 -21.22
N ILE A 28 1.05 2.63 -19.93
CA ILE A 28 1.97 1.88 -19.05
C ILE A 28 2.13 0.43 -19.54
N ALA A 29 1.05 -0.18 -20.04
CA ALA A 29 1.07 -1.55 -20.55
C ALA A 29 2.00 -1.70 -21.77
N GLU A 30 1.87 -0.81 -22.76
CA GLU A 30 2.76 -0.77 -23.93
C GLU A 30 4.21 -0.49 -23.53
N ALA A 31 4.42 0.45 -22.61
CA ALA A 31 5.76 0.74 -22.09
C ALA A 31 6.41 -0.50 -21.47
N ASN A 32 5.67 -1.24 -20.66
CA ASN A 32 6.19 -2.44 -20.00
C ASN A 32 6.46 -3.60 -20.96
N ALA A 33 5.67 -3.73 -22.03
CA ALA A 33 5.95 -4.69 -23.10
C ALA A 33 7.21 -4.31 -23.91
N TRP A 34 7.45 -3.01 -24.09
CA TRP A 34 8.57 -2.49 -24.87
C TRP A 34 9.90 -2.40 -24.10
N LEU A 35 9.84 -2.19 -22.78
CA LEU A 35 11.02 -2.00 -21.91
C LEU A 35 12.13 -3.05 -22.08
N PRO A 36 11.85 -4.38 -22.19
CA PRO A 36 12.91 -5.37 -22.41
C PRO A 36 13.72 -5.11 -23.68
N CYS A 37 13.05 -4.74 -24.79
CA CYS A 37 13.71 -4.41 -26.05
C CYS A 37 14.59 -3.16 -25.91
N PHE A 38 14.06 -2.11 -25.27
CA PHE A 38 14.82 -0.89 -25.01
C PHE A 38 16.06 -1.15 -24.15
N ILE A 39 15.94 -1.95 -23.08
CA ILE A 39 17.07 -2.29 -22.20
C ILE A 39 18.18 -2.98 -22.99
N GLU A 40 17.83 -3.91 -23.88
CA GLU A 40 18.80 -4.58 -24.74
C GLU A 40 19.52 -3.58 -25.67
N GLN A 41 18.77 -2.76 -26.40
CA GLN A 41 19.33 -1.75 -27.30
C GLN A 41 20.18 -0.71 -26.57
N PHE A 42 19.75 -0.29 -25.38
CA PHE A 42 20.49 0.65 -24.54
C PHE A 42 21.80 0.02 -24.05
N ASN A 43 21.76 -1.22 -23.58
CA ASN A 43 22.94 -1.93 -23.09
C ASN A 43 23.95 -2.19 -24.22
N GLN A 44 23.51 -2.49 -25.45
CA GLN A 44 24.42 -2.60 -26.60
C GLN A 44 25.23 -1.32 -26.84
N LYS A 45 24.61 -0.15 -26.66
CA LYS A 45 25.24 1.15 -26.95
C LYS A 45 26.05 1.70 -25.76
N PHE A 46 25.62 1.45 -24.54
CA PHE A 46 26.12 2.16 -23.35
C PHE A 46 26.64 1.27 -22.22
N ALA A 47 26.39 -0.05 -22.26
CA ALA A 47 26.91 -0.94 -21.23
C ALA A 47 28.44 -0.96 -21.28
N LYS A 48 29.05 -1.05 -20.11
CA LYS A 48 30.49 -1.23 -19.96
C LYS A 48 30.73 -2.52 -19.21
N CYS A 49 31.62 -3.35 -19.74
CA CYS A 49 32.05 -4.55 -19.04
C CYS A 49 32.55 -4.20 -17.65
N ALA A 50 32.12 -4.98 -16.66
CA ALA A 50 32.61 -4.82 -15.30
C ALA A 50 34.13 -5.05 -15.28
N ARG A 51 34.87 -4.19 -14.55
CA ARG A 51 36.33 -4.33 -14.41
C ARG A 51 36.70 -5.67 -13.74
N ASN A 52 35.83 -6.16 -12.88
CA ASN A 52 35.93 -7.48 -12.26
C ASN A 52 34.60 -8.20 -12.47
N PRO A 53 34.58 -9.37 -13.12
CA PRO A 53 33.35 -10.14 -13.36
C PRO A 53 32.86 -10.88 -12.11
N LYS A 54 33.60 -10.86 -10.99
CA LYS A 54 33.21 -11.52 -9.75
C LYS A 54 31.88 -10.96 -9.25
N ASN A 55 30.87 -11.81 -9.16
CA ASN A 55 29.60 -11.48 -8.54
C ASN A 55 29.82 -11.26 -7.04
N LEU A 56 29.58 -10.03 -6.58
CA LEU A 56 29.66 -9.63 -5.16
C LEU A 56 28.27 -9.37 -4.56
N HIS A 57 27.19 -9.68 -5.29
CA HIS A 57 25.84 -9.56 -4.77
C HIS A 57 25.64 -10.59 -3.65
N ARG A 58 25.01 -10.14 -2.57
CA ARG A 58 24.55 -11.05 -1.51
C ARG A 58 23.34 -11.80 -2.02
N GLN A 59 23.30 -13.11 -1.79
CA GLN A 59 22.07 -13.87 -2.01
C GLN A 59 20.98 -13.37 -1.09
N LEU A 60 19.75 -13.29 -1.59
CA LEU A 60 18.62 -12.92 -0.77
C LEU A 60 18.45 -13.97 0.34
N ILE A 61 18.45 -13.51 1.59
CA ILE A 61 18.31 -14.39 2.77
C ILE A 61 16.83 -14.44 3.17
N GLU A 62 16.13 -13.34 2.95
CA GLU A 62 14.74 -13.12 3.27
C GLU A 62 13.83 -13.96 2.37
N SER A 63 12.82 -14.56 2.99
CA SER A 63 11.73 -15.21 2.27
C SER A 63 10.85 -14.18 1.55
N LYS A 64 10.06 -14.64 0.57
CA LYS A 64 9.10 -13.78 -0.15
C LYS A 64 8.13 -13.07 0.81
N ILE A 65 7.69 -13.76 1.85
CA ILE A 65 6.76 -13.22 2.86
C ILE A 65 7.42 -12.08 3.67
N GLU A 66 8.69 -12.24 4.02
CA GLU A 66 9.43 -11.19 4.74
C GLU A 66 9.68 -9.97 3.86
N LEU A 67 9.95 -10.17 2.57
CA LEU A 67 10.05 -9.08 1.61
C LEU A 67 8.72 -8.32 1.47
N ASP A 68 7.60 -9.04 1.37
CA ASP A 68 6.28 -8.42 1.32
C ASP A 68 6.03 -7.54 2.55
N ASP A 69 6.39 -8.03 3.74
CA ASP A 69 6.32 -7.27 4.99
C ASP A 69 7.24 -6.02 4.97
N ILE A 70 8.46 -6.14 4.44
CA ILE A 70 9.43 -5.04 4.32
C ILE A 70 8.93 -3.94 3.38
N PHE A 71 8.26 -4.29 2.28
CA PHE A 71 7.75 -3.34 1.30
C PHE A 71 6.38 -2.73 1.64
N THR A 72 5.83 -3.02 2.82
CA THR A 72 4.60 -2.41 3.31
C THR A 72 4.80 -0.97 3.78
N TRP A 73 3.70 -0.22 3.82
CA TRP A 73 3.66 1.02 4.58
C TRP A 73 3.60 0.67 6.07
N GLN A 74 4.60 1.10 6.84
CA GLN A 74 4.70 0.80 8.27
C GLN A 74 4.51 2.04 9.11
N GLU A 75 3.59 2.00 10.07
CA GLU A 75 3.36 3.08 11.02
C GLU A 75 3.35 2.56 12.47
N PRO A 76 4.11 3.17 13.39
CA PRO A 76 4.06 2.80 14.79
C PRO A 76 2.71 3.20 15.41
N ARG A 77 2.03 2.25 16.06
CA ARG A 77 0.75 2.47 16.74
C ARG A 77 0.82 2.01 18.19
N LYS A 78 0.30 2.86 19.08
CA LYS A 78 0.26 2.56 20.52
C LYS A 78 -0.90 1.61 20.83
N VAL A 79 -0.61 0.54 21.56
CA VAL A 79 -1.62 -0.38 22.08
C VAL A 79 -2.28 0.23 23.31
N THR A 80 -3.61 0.29 23.33
CA THR A 80 -4.37 0.80 24.48
C THR A 80 -4.46 -0.25 25.61
N LYS A 81 -4.94 0.18 26.79
CA LYS A 81 -5.21 -0.71 27.93
C LYS A 81 -6.18 -1.85 27.61
N SER A 82 -7.07 -1.64 26.63
CA SER A 82 -8.05 -2.63 26.17
C SER A 82 -7.51 -3.54 25.05
N LEU A 83 -6.20 -3.59 24.84
CA LEU A 83 -5.58 -4.32 23.73
C LEU A 83 -6.13 -3.92 22.36
N THR A 84 -6.29 -2.63 22.14
CA THR A 84 -6.76 -2.12 20.84
C THR A 84 -5.79 -1.15 20.20
N ILE A 85 -5.79 -1.14 18.88
CA ILE A 85 -5.16 -0.13 18.03
C ILE A 85 -6.25 0.55 17.22
N THR A 86 -6.14 1.86 17.03
CA THR A 86 -7.00 2.60 16.11
C THR A 86 -6.22 2.98 14.87
N TYR A 87 -6.76 2.63 13.71
CA TYR A 87 -6.20 3.00 12.42
C TYR A 87 -7.34 3.27 11.45
N ASP A 88 -7.31 4.43 10.80
CA ASP A 88 -8.26 4.83 9.78
C ASP A 88 -9.74 4.53 10.16
N LYS A 89 -10.16 5.05 11.32
CA LYS A 89 -11.53 4.91 11.87
C LYS A 89 -11.98 3.47 12.20
N CYS A 90 -11.12 2.48 12.00
CA CYS A 90 -11.32 1.11 12.44
C CYS A 90 -10.60 0.87 13.78
N ILE A 91 -11.17 0.01 14.62
CA ILE A 91 -10.52 -0.49 15.82
C ILE A 91 -10.05 -1.91 15.53
N TYR A 92 -8.77 -2.17 15.77
CA TYR A 92 -8.14 -3.48 15.70
C TYR A 92 -7.98 -3.98 17.12
N ILE A 93 -8.65 -5.07 17.47
CA ILE A 93 -8.62 -5.68 18.81
C ILE A 93 -7.64 -6.84 18.75
N LEU A 94 -6.52 -6.72 19.47
CA LEU A 94 -5.51 -7.77 19.57
C LEU A 94 -6.07 -8.91 20.42
N GLU A 95 -5.72 -10.15 20.09
CA GLU A 95 -6.14 -11.31 20.88
C GLU A 95 -5.59 -11.22 22.32
N SER A 96 -6.40 -11.59 23.31
CA SER A 96 -6.04 -11.53 24.73
C SER A 96 -5.14 -12.69 25.15
N THR A 97 -3.93 -12.76 24.59
CA THR A 97 -2.88 -13.70 25.01
C THR A 97 -1.97 -13.05 26.05
N GLU A 98 -1.33 -13.84 26.92
CA GLU A 98 -0.40 -13.33 27.95
C GLU A 98 0.72 -12.46 27.36
N LEU A 99 1.19 -12.82 26.17
CA LEU A 99 2.22 -12.08 25.46
C LEU A 99 1.70 -10.72 24.95
N ASN A 100 0.46 -10.67 24.46
CA ASN A 100 -0.15 -9.44 23.98
C ASN A 100 -0.50 -8.50 25.14
N GLN A 101 -0.83 -9.02 26.33
CA GLN A 101 -1.07 -8.19 27.53
C GLN A 101 0.15 -7.32 27.89
N LYS A 102 1.37 -7.81 27.64
CA LYS A 102 2.61 -7.05 27.86
C LYS A 102 2.81 -5.91 26.84
N LEU A 103 2.04 -5.90 25.75
CA LEU A 103 2.11 -4.86 24.72
C LEU A 103 1.32 -3.60 25.12
N VAL A 104 0.50 -3.65 26.17
CA VAL A 104 -0.27 -2.49 26.62
C VAL A 104 0.64 -1.29 26.86
N GLY A 105 0.34 -0.17 26.18
CA GLY A 105 1.13 1.06 26.26
C GLY A 105 2.35 1.11 25.35
N GLN A 106 2.73 0.01 24.69
CA GLN A 106 3.85 -0.07 23.76
C GLN A 106 3.44 0.39 22.37
N TYR A 107 4.43 0.85 21.59
CA TYR A 107 4.26 1.11 20.16
C TYR A 107 4.65 -0.14 19.38
N ILE A 108 3.76 -0.60 18.50
CA ILE A 108 3.97 -1.74 17.64
C ILE A 108 3.77 -1.35 16.18
N SER A 109 4.33 -2.10 15.24
CA SER A 109 4.25 -1.78 13.81
C SER A 109 2.90 -2.19 13.24
N PHE A 110 2.21 -1.23 12.64
CA PHE A 110 1.04 -1.47 11.81
C PHE A 110 1.48 -1.47 10.35
N LEU A 111 1.34 -2.61 9.68
CA LEU A 111 1.72 -2.81 8.29
C LEU A 111 0.47 -2.71 7.42
N GLU A 112 0.48 -1.81 6.45
CA GLU A 112 -0.53 -1.72 5.39
C GLU A 112 0.10 -2.17 4.08
N TYR A 113 -0.38 -3.31 3.58
CA TYR A 113 0.09 -3.88 2.33
C TYR A 113 -0.45 -3.07 1.16
N PRO A 114 0.24 -3.11 0.01
CA PRO A 114 -0.21 -2.41 -1.18
C PRO A 114 -1.62 -2.78 -1.60
N ASP A 115 -2.03 -4.05 -1.41
CA ASP A 115 -3.36 -4.59 -1.71
C ASP A 115 -4.48 -4.09 -0.77
N GLY A 116 -4.12 -3.33 0.27
CA GLY A 116 -5.03 -2.79 1.28
C GLY A 116 -5.30 -3.76 2.44
N THR A 117 -4.68 -4.95 2.45
CA THR A 117 -4.66 -5.82 3.63
C THR A 117 -3.73 -5.23 4.68
N VAL A 118 -3.87 -5.70 5.92
CA VAL A 118 -3.17 -5.13 7.07
C VAL A 118 -2.65 -6.23 7.98
N ALA A 119 -1.45 -6.02 8.53
CA ALA A 119 -0.88 -6.86 9.56
C ALA A 119 -0.42 -6.01 10.74
N ILE A 120 -0.33 -6.64 11.91
CA ILE A 120 0.20 -6.01 13.11
C ILE A 120 1.40 -6.83 13.55
N MET A 121 2.54 -6.18 13.71
CA MET A 121 3.80 -6.84 14.06
C MET A 121 4.46 -6.20 15.27
N HIS A 122 5.10 -7.05 16.07
CA HIS A 122 5.96 -6.64 17.16
C HIS A 122 7.18 -7.55 17.22
N GLN A 123 8.38 -6.98 17.09
CA GLN A 123 9.66 -7.72 17.19
C GLN A 123 9.72 -8.98 16.30
N GLY A 124 9.29 -8.87 15.04
CA GLY A 124 9.28 -9.98 14.09
C GLY A 124 8.11 -10.96 14.24
N ARG A 125 7.25 -10.79 15.25
CA ARG A 125 6.05 -11.62 15.43
C ARG A 125 4.81 -10.93 14.88
N LYS A 126 4.05 -11.64 14.05
CA LYS A 126 2.69 -11.26 13.64
C LYS A 126 1.70 -11.49 14.79
N ILE A 127 0.86 -10.50 15.06
CA ILE A 127 -0.13 -10.53 16.13
C ILE A 127 -1.52 -10.72 15.52
N THR A 128 -2.25 -11.70 16.06
CA THR A 128 -3.64 -11.98 15.72
C THR A 128 -4.54 -10.87 16.23
N TYR A 129 -5.48 -10.44 15.38
CA TYR A 129 -6.41 -9.37 15.72
C TYR A 129 -7.79 -9.61 15.09
N ARG A 130 -8.79 -8.91 15.61
CA ARG A 130 -10.14 -8.81 15.03
C ARG A 130 -10.47 -7.36 14.75
N ILE A 131 -11.18 -7.11 13.65
CA ILE A 131 -11.55 -5.75 13.24
C ILE A 131 -12.93 -5.42 13.79
N PHE A 132 -13.03 -4.31 14.50
CA PHE A 132 -14.28 -3.68 14.88
C PHE A 132 -14.44 -2.38 14.09
N ASN A 133 -15.37 -2.39 13.14
CA ASN A 133 -15.67 -1.22 12.30
C ASN A 133 -16.66 -0.30 13.03
N LYS A 134 -16.24 0.93 13.39
CA LYS A 134 -17.15 1.90 14.02
C LYS A 134 -18.34 2.28 13.13
N LEU A 135 -18.19 2.17 11.81
CA LEU A 135 -19.22 2.51 10.82
C LEU A 135 -20.25 1.39 10.62
N SER A 136 -19.94 0.13 10.97
CA SER A 136 -20.90 -0.97 10.78
C SER A 136 -22.08 -0.91 11.73
N LYS A 137 -22.01 -0.14 12.83
CA LYS A 137 -23.16 0.12 13.71
C LYS A 137 -24.27 0.96 13.04
N LEU A 138 -24.02 1.55 11.88
CA LEU A 138 -25.11 2.00 10.99
C LEU A 138 -25.69 0.78 10.26
N GLN A 139 -26.12 -0.26 10.99
CA GLN A 139 -26.91 -1.36 10.44
C GLN A 139 -28.29 -0.81 10.09
N GLN A 140 -28.41 -0.42 8.83
CA GLN A 140 -29.54 0.24 8.20
C GLN A 140 -30.52 -0.81 7.66
N HIS A 141 -31.01 -1.72 8.50
CA HIS A 141 -31.94 -2.77 8.04
C HIS A 141 -33.09 -3.08 9.02
N GLU A 142 -33.55 -2.11 9.79
CA GLU A 142 -34.90 -2.20 10.34
C GLU A 142 -35.88 -2.05 9.15
N VAL A 143 -36.69 -3.07 8.86
CA VAL A 143 -37.70 -3.01 7.79
C VAL A 143 -38.75 -2.00 8.22
N VAL A 144 -38.62 -0.77 7.74
CA VAL A 144 -39.54 0.32 8.04
C VAL A 144 -40.77 0.19 7.13
N GLU A 145 -41.97 0.26 7.72
CA GLU A 145 -43.22 0.34 6.95
C GLU A 145 -43.15 1.45 5.88
N ASN A 146 -43.65 1.17 4.67
CA ASN A 146 -43.54 2.07 3.50
C ASN A 146 -43.94 3.53 3.81
N LYS A 147 -44.94 3.73 4.68
CA LYS A 147 -45.44 5.05 5.11
C LYS A 147 -44.43 5.90 5.89
N ARG A 148 -43.45 5.29 6.55
CA ARG A 148 -42.43 5.99 7.37
C ARG A 148 -41.07 6.06 6.69
N LEU A 149 -40.92 5.38 5.54
CA LEU A 149 -39.66 5.28 4.79
C LEU A 149 -39.16 6.66 4.34
N GLY A 150 -40.06 7.55 3.89
CA GLY A 150 -39.70 8.92 3.51
C GLY A 150 -39.10 9.73 4.66
N ALA A 151 -39.76 9.73 5.83
CA ALA A 151 -39.30 10.47 7.01
C ALA A 151 -37.97 9.91 7.56
N VAL A 152 -37.82 8.58 7.55
CA VAL A 152 -36.57 7.92 7.96
C VAL A 152 -35.43 8.23 6.99
N LEU A 153 -35.68 8.21 5.68
CA LEU A 153 -34.67 8.59 4.68
C LEU A 153 -34.26 10.06 4.81
N SER A 154 -35.20 10.99 5.00
CA SER A 154 -34.90 12.41 5.23
C SER A 154 -34.07 12.61 6.50
N HIS A 155 -34.39 11.89 7.58
CA HIS A 155 -33.62 11.97 8.81
C HIS A 155 -32.20 11.39 8.65
N ILE A 156 -32.06 10.26 7.95
CA ILE A 156 -30.75 9.67 7.62
C ILE A 156 -29.93 10.63 6.75
N GLN A 157 -30.57 11.30 5.78
CA GLN A 157 -29.95 12.28 4.90
C GLN A 157 -29.46 13.51 5.69
N GLU A 158 -30.27 14.06 6.60
CA GLU A 158 -29.86 15.16 7.49
C GLU A 158 -28.68 14.77 8.37
N GLN A 159 -28.73 13.57 8.98
CA GLN A 159 -27.61 13.05 9.79
C GLN A 159 -26.35 12.84 8.95
N HIS A 160 -26.49 12.38 7.69
CA HIS A 160 -25.37 12.26 6.74
C HIS A 160 -24.76 13.63 6.42
N GLU A 161 -25.58 14.62 6.08
CA GLU A 161 -25.12 15.97 5.75
C GLU A 161 -24.48 16.67 6.95
N GLU A 162 -24.99 16.44 8.16
CA GLU A 162 -24.44 16.98 9.39
C GLU A 162 -23.06 16.38 9.71
N LEU A 163 -22.90 15.05 9.53
CA LEU A 163 -21.63 14.36 9.70
C LEU A 163 -20.60 14.73 8.62
N GLU A 164 -21.04 15.04 7.41
CA GLU A 164 -20.20 15.54 6.32
C GLU A 164 -19.76 16.99 6.55
N LYS A 165 -20.66 17.88 6.96
CA LYS A 165 -20.35 19.26 7.38
C LYS A 165 -19.35 19.29 8.53
N GLN A 166 -19.42 18.33 9.45
CA GLN A 166 -18.49 18.20 10.57
C GLN A 166 -17.15 17.52 10.20
N ASN A 167 -16.90 17.15 8.94
CA ASN A 167 -15.72 16.39 8.49
C ASN A 167 -15.48 15.07 9.26
N LYS A 168 -16.49 14.56 9.99
CA LYS A 168 -16.36 13.35 10.81
C LYS A 168 -16.43 12.08 9.97
N ARG A 169 -16.92 12.19 8.73
CA ARG A 169 -17.05 11.06 7.79
C ARG A 169 -15.91 10.91 6.79
N SER A 170 -15.25 11.99 6.40
CA SER A 170 -14.13 11.95 5.44
C SER A 170 -12.87 11.32 6.05
N ARG A 171 -12.22 10.40 5.33
CA ARG A 171 -10.91 9.83 5.73
C ARG A 171 -9.87 10.95 5.76
N SER A 172 -8.82 10.79 6.59
CA SER A 172 -7.75 11.78 6.69
C SER A 172 -7.16 12.07 5.31
N LYS A 173 -7.06 13.35 4.92
CA LYS A 173 -6.46 13.78 3.64
C LYS A 173 -4.95 13.46 3.55
N HIS A 174 -4.31 13.22 4.69
CA HIS A 174 -2.89 12.87 4.77
C HIS A 174 -2.64 11.36 4.65
N MET A 175 -3.70 10.55 4.62
CA MET A 175 -3.60 9.09 4.50
C MET A 175 -3.97 8.64 3.09
N PRO A 176 -3.25 7.65 2.53
CA PRO A 176 -3.60 7.09 1.22
C PRO A 176 -5.04 6.53 1.25
N ASN A 177 -5.84 6.95 0.28
CA ASN A 177 -7.23 6.52 0.15
C ASN A 177 -7.28 5.10 -0.41
N ARG A 178 -8.06 4.16 0.16
CA ARG A 178 -8.21 2.79 -0.39
C ARG A 178 -8.57 2.74 -1.87
N LYS A 179 -9.36 3.68 -2.40
CA LYS A 179 -9.63 3.75 -3.85
C LYS A 179 -8.39 4.19 -4.65
N ALA A 180 -7.60 5.11 -4.11
CA ALA A 180 -6.32 5.48 -4.70
C ALA A 180 -5.31 4.32 -4.60
N GLN A 181 -5.33 3.54 -3.52
CA GLN A 181 -4.53 2.33 -3.36
C GLN A 181 -4.98 1.23 -4.33
N GLN A 182 -6.29 0.98 -4.52
CA GLN A 182 -6.82 0.08 -5.55
C GLN A 182 -6.38 0.47 -6.96
N ALA A 183 -6.45 1.76 -7.29
CA ALA A 183 -5.89 2.25 -8.55
C ALA A 183 -4.36 2.05 -8.64
N ILE A 184 -3.62 2.23 -7.53
CA ILE A 184 -2.17 1.94 -7.46
C ILE A 184 -1.89 0.43 -7.62
N ILE A 185 -2.72 -0.45 -7.05
CA ILE A 185 -2.61 -1.91 -7.19
C ILE A 185 -2.86 -2.31 -8.64
N GLU A 186 -3.91 -1.77 -9.27
CA GLU A 186 -4.19 -1.98 -10.70
C GLU A 186 -3.04 -1.48 -11.56
N GLN A 187 -2.48 -0.30 -11.25
CA GLN A 187 -1.28 0.22 -11.91
C GLN A 187 -0.02 -0.63 -11.66
N ARG A 188 0.12 -1.26 -10.48
CA ARG A 188 1.22 -2.19 -10.17
C ARG A 188 1.08 -3.50 -10.93
N LYS A 189 -0.13 -4.05 -11.05
CA LYS A 189 -0.41 -5.24 -11.89
C LYS A 189 -0.08 -5.01 -13.36
N LEU A 190 -0.17 -3.76 -13.82
CA LEU A 190 0.25 -3.38 -15.17
C LEU A 190 1.77 -3.36 -15.35
N ASN A 191 2.56 -3.43 -14.26
CA ASN A 191 4.03 -3.36 -14.26
C ASN A 191 4.68 -4.70 -13.88
N PRO A 192 4.90 -5.61 -14.86
CA PRO A 192 5.31 -6.99 -14.64
C PRO A 192 6.69 -7.13 -13.98
N VAL A 193 7.53 -6.09 -14.04
CA VAL A 193 8.89 -6.09 -13.46
C VAL A 193 8.88 -6.22 -11.94
N LEU A 194 7.77 -5.86 -11.27
CA LEU A 194 7.64 -5.96 -9.81
C LEU A 194 7.25 -7.37 -9.33
N ASP A 195 6.68 -8.21 -10.21
CA ASP A 195 6.25 -9.57 -9.88
C ASP A 195 7.28 -10.64 -10.35
N THR A 196 8.18 -10.29 -11.27
CA THR A 196 9.23 -11.18 -11.79
C THR A 196 10.52 -11.13 -10.95
N LEU A 197 10.43 -11.55 -9.69
CA LEU A 197 11.57 -12.15 -8.99
C LEU A 197 11.21 -13.62 -8.76
N SER A 198 11.41 -14.43 -9.80
CA SER A 198 11.40 -15.90 -9.75
C SER A 198 12.81 -16.40 -9.96
#